data_AF-A0A1Z9T7R0-F1
#
_entry.id   AF-A0A1Z9T7R0-F1
#
_cell.length_a   1.000
_cell.length_b   1.000
_cell.length_c   1.000
_cell.angle_alpha   90.00
_cell.angle_beta   90.00
_cell.angle_gamma   90.00
#
_symmetry.space_group_name_H-M   'P 1'
#
loop_
_entity.id
_entity.type
_entity.pdbx_description
1 polymer ?
#
loop_
_entity_poly.entity_id
_entity_poly.type
_entity_poly.pdbx_seq_one_letter_code
_entity_poly.pdbx_strand_id
1 'polypeptide(L)'
;GDRIAEAMAEKMHESVRKELWGYASKEKLSNSDLIRERYTGIRPAPGYPACPDHSEKAKIWKLLDIENNSKMELTESYAVSPASSVTGWYFSHPESKYFAVNRISNEQLRDYAKRKGFSEKNLKKIFPHILQE
;
A
#
# COMPACT_ATOMS: atom_id res chain seq x y z
N GLY A 1 4.32 16.07 11.99
CA GLY A 1 4.58 15.36 10.72
C GLY A 1 3.40 14.49 10.34
N ASP A 2 3.11 13.45 11.13
CA ASP A 2 2.21 12.36 10.73
C ASP A 2 0.81 12.78 10.31
N ARG A 3 0.18 13.71 11.04
CA ARG A 3 -1.17 14.22 10.67
C ARG A 3 -1.20 14.86 9.28
N ILE A 4 -0.11 15.53 8.88
CA ILE A 4 -0.01 16.16 7.56
C ILE A 4 0.21 15.09 6.49
N ALA A 5 1.05 14.08 6.75
CA ALA A 5 1.27 12.98 5.82
C ALA A 5 -0.03 12.20 5.54
N GLU A 6 -0.79 11.88 6.58
CA GLU A 6 -2.09 11.20 6.46
C GLU A 6 -3.15 12.09 5.78
N ALA A 7 -3.20 13.38 6.11
CA ALA A 7 -4.11 14.31 5.45
C ALA A 7 -3.79 14.47 3.95
N MET A 8 -2.50 14.47 3.59
CA MET A 8 -2.07 14.50 2.19
C MET A 8 -2.47 13.22 1.47
N ALA A 9 -2.34 12.05 2.12
CA ALA A 9 -2.79 10.79 1.55
C ALA A 9 -4.31 10.77 1.29
N GLU A 10 -5.11 11.25 2.26
CA GLU A 10 -6.57 11.35 2.09
C GLU A 10 -6.94 12.34 0.97
N LYS A 11 -6.28 13.50 0.94
CA LYS A 11 -6.56 14.54 -0.06
C LYS A 11 -6.16 14.09 -1.47
N MET A 12 -5.00 13.45 -1.61
CA MET A 12 -4.54 12.90 -2.88
C MET A 12 -5.48 11.79 -3.35
N HIS A 13 -5.93 10.90 -2.46
CA HIS A 13 -6.89 9.87 -2.81
C HIS A 13 -8.21 10.50 -3.30
N GLU A 14 -8.74 11.52 -2.63
CA GLU A 14 -9.92 12.27 -3.08
C GLU A 14 -9.73 12.83 -4.51
N SER A 15 -8.59 13.49 -4.77
CA SER A 15 -8.24 14.01 -6.10
C SER A 15 -8.11 12.91 -7.16
N VAL A 16 -7.57 11.73 -6.80
CA VAL A 16 -7.52 10.58 -7.72
C VAL A 16 -8.94 10.13 -8.08
N ARG A 17 -9.83 9.96 -7.11
CA ARG A 17 -11.21 9.52 -7.37
C ARG A 17 -11.99 10.50 -8.23
N LYS A 18 -11.84 11.79 -7.97
CA LYS A 18 -12.66 12.85 -8.59
C LYS A 18 -12.09 13.36 -9.91
N GLU A 19 -10.77 13.42 -10.04
CA GLU A 19 -10.10 14.14 -11.12
C GLU A 19 -9.14 13.25 -11.92
N LEU A 20 -8.12 12.68 -11.28
CA LEU A 20 -7.04 11.99 -12.02
C LEU A 20 -7.48 10.65 -12.63
N TRP A 21 -8.26 9.88 -11.87
CA TRP A 21 -8.94 8.67 -12.36
C TRP A 21 -10.40 8.97 -12.73
N GLY A 22 -11.06 9.83 -11.96
CA GLY A 22 -12.35 10.43 -12.36
C GLY A 22 -13.58 9.52 -12.29
N TYR A 23 -13.47 8.33 -11.68
CA TYR A 23 -14.61 7.41 -11.55
C TYR A 23 -15.69 7.89 -10.56
N ALA A 24 -15.39 8.91 -9.75
CA ALA A 24 -16.34 9.51 -8.81
C ALA A 24 -16.33 11.05 -8.88
N SER A 25 -16.32 11.63 -10.09
CA SER A 25 -16.21 13.09 -10.31
C SER A 25 -17.28 13.96 -9.61
N LYS A 26 -18.45 13.38 -9.28
CA LYS A 26 -19.55 14.06 -8.56
C LYS A 26 -19.53 13.83 -7.04
N GLU A 27 -18.52 13.14 -6.51
CA GLU A 27 -18.37 12.86 -5.07
C GLU A 27 -18.36 14.17 -4.25
N LYS A 28 -19.18 14.19 -3.19
CA LYS A 28 -19.27 15.27 -2.21
C LYS A 28 -19.35 14.68 -0.82
N LEU A 29 -18.18 14.38 -0.23
CA LEU A 29 -18.06 13.78 1.09
C LEU A 29 -17.55 14.82 2.11
N SER A 30 -18.07 14.76 3.33
CA SER A 30 -17.50 15.51 4.44
C SER A 30 -16.21 14.84 4.94
N ASN A 31 -15.38 15.55 5.71
CA ASN A 31 -14.21 14.94 6.35
C ASN A 31 -14.59 13.72 7.22
N SER A 32 -15.73 13.77 7.90
CA SER A 32 -16.24 12.63 8.68
C SER A 32 -16.64 11.43 7.83
N ASP A 33 -17.09 11.67 6.60
CA ASP A 33 -17.39 10.58 5.65
C ASP A 33 -16.10 9.97 5.06
N LEU A 34 -15.08 10.79 4.81
CA LEU A 34 -13.75 10.34 4.37
C LEU A 34 -13.08 9.44 5.42
N ILE A 35 -13.10 9.85 6.70
CA ILE A 35 -12.58 9.05 7.82
C ILE A 35 -13.33 7.71 7.96
N ARG A 36 -14.62 7.69 7.65
CA ARG A 36 -15.45 6.47 7.62
C ARG A 36 -15.35 5.69 6.30
N GLU A 37 -14.46 6.10 5.41
CA GLU A 37 -14.20 5.46 4.12
C GLU A 37 -15.47 5.28 3.26
N ARG A 38 -16.40 6.25 3.28
CA ARG A 38 -17.67 6.18 2.54
C ARG A 38 -17.56 6.39 1.02
N TYR A 39 -16.33 6.42 0.49
CA TYR A 39 -16.05 6.50 -0.93
C TYR A 39 -15.96 5.10 -1.56
N THR A 40 -15.99 5.05 -2.89
CA THR A 40 -15.73 3.81 -3.65
C THR A 40 -14.23 3.63 -3.84
N GLY A 41 -13.75 2.39 -3.74
CA GLY A 41 -12.33 2.05 -3.91
C GLY A 41 -11.53 2.03 -2.60
N ILE A 42 -10.30 1.52 -2.66
CA ILE A 42 -9.39 1.40 -1.52
C ILE A 42 -7.97 1.87 -1.89
N ARG A 43 -7.17 2.17 -0.87
CA ARG A 43 -5.78 2.63 -1.03
C ARG A 43 -4.74 1.83 -0.19
N PRO A 44 -4.62 0.50 -0.40
CA PRO A 44 -3.82 -0.36 0.46
C PRO A 44 -2.32 -0.03 0.39
N ALA A 45 -1.69 -0.02 1.56
CA ALA A 45 -0.27 0.28 1.72
C ALA A 45 0.53 -0.99 2.06
N PRO A 46 1.64 -1.29 1.36
CA PRO A 46 2.49 -2.44 1.69
C PRO A 46 2.92 -2.45 3.16
N GLY A 47 2.83 -3.62 3.79
CA GLY A 47 3.06 -3.83 5.23
C GLY A 47 1.77 -3.92 6.06
N TYR A 48 0.63 -3.46 5.53
CA TYR A 48 -0.66 -3.66 6.18
C TYR A 48 -1.19 -5.08 5.95
N PRO A 49 -2.14 -5.59 6.76
CA PRO A 49 -2.64 -6.96 6.66
C PRO A 49 -3.14 -7.36 5.26
N ALA A 50 -3.67 -6.44 4.47
CA ALA A 50 -4.14 -6.72 3.10
C ALA A 50 -3.00 -6.93 2.08
N CYS A 51 -1.81 -6.43 2.37
CA CYS A 51 -0.63 -6.57 1.52
C CYS A 51 0.65 -6.55 2.39
N PRO A 52 0.91 -7.62 3.16
CA PRO A 52 1.90 -7.62 4.24
C PRO A 52 3.36 -7.55 3.77
N ASP A 53 3.62 -7.70 2.46
CA ASP A 53 4.98 -7.66 1.91
C ASP A 53 5.50 -6.21 1.82
N HIS A 54 6.30 -5.80 2.81
CA HIS A 54 6.95 -4.48 2.80
C HIS A 54 7.85 -4.24 1.58
N SER A 55 8.42 -5.29 0.98
CA SER A 55 9.33 -5.14 -0.17
C SER A 55 8.60 -4.69 -1.45
N GLU A 56 7.26 -4.73 -1.48
CA GLU A 56 6.48 -4.16 -2.58
C GLU A 56 6.61 -2.63 -2.71
N LYS A 57 7.08 -1.93 -1.67
CA LYS A 57 7.41 -0.50 -1.78
C LYS A 57 8.48 -0.23 -2.82
N ALA A 58 9.43 -1.14 -3.03
CA ALA A 58 10.46 -0.98 -4.06
C ALA A 58 9.85 -0.86 -5.48
N LYS A 59 8.70 -1.52 -5.73
CA LYS A 59 7.97 -1.37 -7.00
C LYS A 59 7.35 0.02 -7.12
N ILE A 60 6.75 0.54 -6.05
CA ILE A 60 6.19 1.90 -6.02
C ILE A 60 7.31 2.93 -6.28
N TRP A 61 8.46 2.77 -5.62
CA TRP A 61 9.65 3.62 -5.82
C TRP A 61 10.06 3.69 -7.28
N LYS A 62 10.17 2.53 -7.93
CA LYS A 62 10.53 2.43 -9.34
C LYS A 62 9.46 3.01 -10.27
N LEU A 63 8.18 2.72 -10.01
CA LEU A 63 7.07 3.15 -10.88
C LEU A 63 6.87 4.66 -10.88
N LEU A 64 7.03 5.31 -9.72
CA LEU A 64 6.82 6.74 -9.56
C LEU A 64 8.12 7.55 -9.66
N ASP A 65 9.25 6.88 -9.91
CA ASP A 65 10.59 7.47 -9.94
C ASP A 65 10.84 8.38 -8.73
N ILE A 66 10.59 7.83 -7.53
CA ILE A 66 10.52 8.61 -6.28
C ILE A 66 11.86 9.29 -5.97
N GLU A 67 12.99 8.67 -6.32
CA GLU A 67 14.33 9.23 -6.08
C GLU A 67 14.55 10.56 -6.80
N ASN A 68 13.92 10.75 -7.98
CA ASN A 68 14.03 11.99 -8.75
C ASN A 68 12.87 12.96 -8.48
N ASN A 69 11.68 12.45 -8.16
CA ASN A 69 10.46 13.25 -8.00
C ASN A 69 10.19 13.68 -6.55
N SER A 70 10.91 13.13 -5.58
CA SER A 70 10.72 13.36 -4.15
C SER A 70 12.04 13.27 -3.40
N LYS A 71 12.05 13.73 -2.15
CA LYS A 71 13.18 13.56 -1.22
C LYS A 71 12.99 12.35 -0.29
N MET A 72 12.09 11.44 -0.66
CA MET A 72 11.78 10.26 0.15
C MET A 72 12.77 9.14 -0.17
N GLU A 73 13.25 8.49 0.89
CA GLU A 73 14.19 7.38 0.80
C GLU A 73 13.52 6.09 1.28
N LEU A 74 13.95 4.97 0.69
CA LEU A 74 13.56 3.63 1.12
C LEU A 74 14.79 2.95 1.71
N THR A 75 14.72 2.58 3.00
CA THR A 75 15.82 1.89 3.66
C THR A 75 15.97 0.46 3.15
N GLU A 76 17.08 -0.20 3.49
CA GLU A 76 17.30 -1.63 3.19
C GLU A 76 16.22 -2.54 3.79
N SER A 77 15.59 -2.11 4.90
CA SER A 77 14.46 -2.79 5.54
C SER A 77 13.10 -2.40 4.98
N TYR A 78 13.06 -1.61 3.89
CA TYR A 78 11.85 -1.07 3.27
C TYR A 78 11.03 -0.13 4.18
N ALA A 79 11.66 0.47 5.19
CA ALA A 79 11.09 1.59 5.91
C ALA A 79 11.23 2.87 5.05
N VAL A 80 10.29 3.80 5.20
CA VAL A 80 10.28 5.05 4.45
C VAL A 80 10.81 6.19 5.31
N SER A 81 11.76 6.95 4.77
CA SER A 81 12.25 8.20 5.35
C SER A 81 11.80 9.38 4.50
N PRO A 82 11.27 10.47 5.08
CA PRO A 82 11.05 10.69 6.50
C PRO A 82 9.93 9.78 7.07
N ALA A 83 9.95 9.54 8.38
CA ALA A 83 8.97 8.65 9.04
C ALA A 83 7.52 9.09 8.83
N SER A 84 7.26 10.40 8.75
CA SER A 84 5.97 10.97 8.37
C SER A 84 5.74 10.86 6.86
N SER A 85 5.59 9.64 6.35
CA SER A 85 5.35 9.35 4.93
C SER A 85 4.29 8.27 4.75
N VAL A 86 3.49 8.37 3.69
CA VAL A 86 2.49 7.37 3.31
C VAL A 86 2.74 6.94 1.87
N THR A 87 2.72 5.63 1.61
CA THR A 87 2.87 5.04 0.26
C THR A 87 1.94 3.85 0.10
N GLY A 88 1.32 3.71 -1.06
CA GLY A 88 0.38 2.65 -1.32
C GLY A 88 -0.11 2.60 -2.76
N TRP A 89 -1.12 1.78 -2.97
CA TRP A 89 -1.78 1.57 -4.26
C TRP A 89 -3.15 2.25 -4.28
N TYR A 90 -3.78 2.34 -5.45
CA TYR A 90 -5.18 2.69 -5.59
C TYR A 90 -5.93 1.59 -6.35
N PHE A 91 -7.08 1.18 -5.84
CA PHE A 91 -8.01 0.27 -6.50
C PHE A 91 -9.38 0.95 -6.62
N SER A 92 -9.97 0.94 -7.81
CA SER A 92 -11.25 1.60 -8.10
C SER A 92 -12.46 0.67 -8.11
N HIS A 93 -12.25 -0.65 -8.03
CA HIS A 93 -13.35 -1.61 -8.11
C HIS A 93 -14.34 -1.39 -6.94
N PRO A 94 -15.66 -1.29 -7.19
CA PRO A 94 -16.63 -0.93 -6.16
C PRO A 94 -16.76 -1.96 -5.03
N GLU A 95 -16.39 -3.21 -5.31
CA GLU A 95 -16.37 -4.28 -4.31
C GLU A 95 -15.00 -4.48 -3.64
N SER A 96 -14.00 -3.67 -3.99
CA SER A 96 -12.70 -3.73 -3.33
C SER A 96 -12.84 -3.37 -1.85
N LYS A 97 -12.24 -4.18 -0.98
CA LYS A 97 -12.29 -4.02 0.48
C LYS A 97 -10.96 -4.43 1.08
N TYR A 98 -10.63 -3.85 2.23
CA TYR A 98 -9.54 -4.35 3.05
C TYR A 98 -9.92 -5.70 3.63
N PHE A 99 -9.05 -6.69 3.45
CA PHE A 99 -9.13 -7.99 4.12
C PHE A 99 -7.73 -8.36 4.59
N ALA A 100 -7.61 -9.16 5.66
CA ALA A 100 -6.32 -9.63 6.11
C ALA A 100 -5.90 -10.85 5.31
N VAL A 101 -4.68 -10.83 4.76
CA VAL A 101 -3.99 -12.05 4.34
C VAL A 101 -3.58 -12.77 5.61
N ASN A 102 -4.22 -13.90 5.86
CA ASN A 102 -3.96 -14.75 7.01
C ASN A 102 -2.78 -15.70 6.72
N ARG A 103 -2.70 -16.81 7.46
CA ARG A 103 -1.59 -17.76 7.33
C ARG A 103 -1.46 -18.30 5.89
N ILE A 104 -0.28 -18.20 5.31
CA ILE A 104 0.09 -18.72 3.99
C ILE A 104 0.81 -20.06 4.13
N SER A 105 0.58 -20.97 3.18
CA SER A 105 1.24 -22.27 3.17
C SER A 105 2.69 -22.17 2.66
N ASN A 106 3.50 -23.19 2.95
CA ASN A 106 4.85 -23.31 2.37
C ASN A 106 4.83 -23.40 0.83
N GLU A 107 3.75 -23.94 0.26
CA GLU A 107 3.56 -23.96 -1.20
C GLU A 107 3.38 -22.54 -1.75
N GLN A 108 2.50 -21.74 -1.13
CA GLN A 108 2.27 -20.35 -1.52
C GLN A 108 3.54 -19.51 -1.36
N LEU A 109 4.32 -19.74 -0.29
CA LEU A 109 5.61 -19.10 -0.08
C LEU A 109 6.59 -19.39 -1.23
N ARG A 110 6.71 -20.66 -1.64
CA ARG A 110 7.58 -21.08 -2.75
C ARG A 110 7.18 -20.48 -4.08
N ASP A 111 5.89 -20.50 -4.39
CA ASP A 111 5.37 -19.88 -5.61
C ASP A 111 5.64 -18.36 -5.62
N TYR A 112 5.39 -17.67 -4.51
CA TYR A 112 5.65 -16.24 -4.40
C TYR A 112 7.14 -15.93 -4.51
N ALA A 113 8.02 -16.74 -3.92
CA ALA A 113 9.48 -16.63 -4.05
C ALA A 113 9.91 -16.64 -5.52
N LYS A 114 9.39 -17.59 -6.29
CA LYS A 114 9.67 -17.73 -7.73
C LYS A 114 9.22 -16.49 -8.51
N ARG A 115 8.00 -15.99 -8.27
CA ARG A 115 7.48 -14.79 -8.95
C ARG A 115 8.26 -13.52 -8.60
N LYS A 116 8.75 -13.41 -7.36
CA LYS A 116 9.57 -12.29 -6.88
C LYS A 116 11.03 -12.36 -7.34
N GLY A 117 11.53 -13.55 -7.68
CA GLY A 117 12.97 -13.79 -7.80
C GLY A 117 13.70 -13.70 -6.44
N PHE A 118 12.99 -13.99 -5.34
CA PHE A 118 13.55 -13.97 -3.98
C PHE A 118 13.86 -15.40 -3.52
N SER A 119 14.80 -15.54 -2.58
CA SER A 119 14.95 -16.80 -1.84
C SER A 119 13.82 -16.95 -0.83
N GLU A 120 13.41 -18.20 -0.55
CA GLU A 120 12.44 -18.49 0.52
C GLU A 120 12.93 -17.94 1.87
N LYS A 121 14.24 -18.01 2.14
CA LYS A 121 14.84 -17.45 3.36
C LYS A 121 14.58 -15.95 3.51
N ASN A 122 14.64 -15.19 2.42
CA ASN A 122 14.34 -13.76 2.45
C ASN A 122 12.85 -13.51 2.71
N LEU A 123 11.95 -14.23 2.03
CA LEU A 123 10.52 -14.08 2.26
C LEU A 123 10.09 -14.50 3.66
N LYS A 124 10.73 -15.51 4.27
CA LYS A 124 10.46 -15.88 5.67
C LYS A 124 10.75 -14.75 6.66
N LYS A 125 11.71 -13.88 6.37
CA LYS A 125 11.98 -12.67 7.17
C LYS A 125 10.94 -11.58 6.97
N ILE A 126 10.29 -11.53 5.80
CA ILE A 126 9.24 -10.56 5.48
C ILE A 126 7.89 -11.00 6.06
N PHE A 127 7.62 -12.31 6.10
CA PHE A 127 6.35 -12.89 6.55
C PHE A 127 6.40 -13.62 7.90
N PRO A 128 7.16 -13.17 8.92
CA PRO A 128 7.40 -13.99 10.12
C PRO A 128 6.11 -14.32 10.89
N HIS A 129 5.05 -13.53 10.72
CA HIS A 129 3.80 -13.67 11.48
C HIS A 129 2.66 -14.37 10.72
N ILE A 130 2.84 -14.65 9.43
CA ILE A 130 1.78 -15.24 8.59
C ILE A 130 2.19 -16.56 7.95
N LEU A 131 3.32 -17.16 8.32
CA LEU A 131 3.68 -18.49 7.85
C LEU A 131 2.92 -19.55 8.64
N GLN A 132 2.39 -20.56 7.95
CA GLN A 132 1.98 -21.80 8.60
C GLN A 132 3.22 -22.56 9.08
N GLU A 133 3.15 -23.12 10.29
CA GLU A 133 4.15 -24.07 10.81
C GLU A 133 4.24 -25.31 9.91
#